data_AF-A0A6G2QU67-F1
#
_entry.id   AF-A0A6G2QU67-F1
#
_cell.length_a   1.000
_cell.length_b   1.000
_cell.length_c   1.000
_cell.angle_alpha   90.00
_cell.angle_beta   90.00
_cell.angle_gamma   90.00
#
_symmetry.space_group_name_H-M   'P 1'
#
loop_
_entity.id
_entity.type
_entity.pdbx_description
1 polymer ?
#
loop_
_entity_poly.entity_id
_entity_poly.type
_entity_poly.pdbx_seq_one_letter_code
_entity_poly.pdbx_strand_id
1 'polypeptide(L)'
;MTHRDPPGIIAPHIPADTYRRAETTGAPVVIVVHHTDPTGRPLRHYLLPIAVAGAGVIGIFGLVAAFLALLDFAAHTAAAIGAAAGPIGIGGIGLRLARGKHT
;
A
#
# COMPACT_ATOMS: atom_id res chain seq x y z
N MET A 1 -46.52 5.56 27.41
CA MET A 1 -45.42 5.00 28.24
C MET A 1 -44.24 4.77 27.32
N THR A 2 -43.16 5.50 27.53
CA THR A 2 -41.95 5.43 26.70
C THR A 2 -41.13 4.23 27.18
N HIS A 3 -41.15 3.13 26.43
CA HIS A 3 -40.32 1.97 26.71
C HIS A 3 -38.86 2.37 26.48
N ARG A 4 -38.02 2.25 27.51
CA ARG A 4 -36.59 2.50 27.43
C ARG A 4 -35.92 1.14 27.34
N ASP A 5 -35.28 0.85 26.21
CA ASP A 5 -34.61 -0.44 26.03
C ASP A 5 -33.49 -0.60 27.07
N PRO A 6 -33.46 -1.73 27.81
CA PRO A 6 -32.39 -2.01 28.76
C PRO A 6 -31.06 -2.21 28.02
N PRO A 7 -29.93 -1.75 28.59
CA PRO A 7 -28.62 -1.96 27.98
C PRO A 7 -28.19 -3.42 28.17
N GLY A 8 -28.19 -4.18 27.09
CA GLY A 8 -27.76 -5.57 27.06
C GLY A 8 -28.13 -6.23 25.72
N ILE A 9 -27.52 -7.37 25.40
CA ILE A 9 -27.94 -8.20 24.25
C ILE A 9 -29.40 -8.60 24.48
N ILE A 10 -30.30 -7.89 23.79
CA ILE A 10 -31.71 -8.23 23.74
C ILE A 10 -31.77 -9.48 22.85
N ALA A 11 -32.18 -10.61 23.44
CA ALA A 11 -32.57 -11.76 22.65
C ALA A 11 -33.62 -11.30 21.62
N PRO A 12 -33.55 -11.74 20.34
CA PRO A 12 -34.41 -11.21 19.29
C PRO A 12 -35.87 -11.12 19.74
N HIS A 13 -36.48 -9.94 19.61
CA HIS A 13 -37.90 -9.77 19.88
C HIS A 13 -38.67 -10.66 18.91
N ILE A 14 -39.29 -11.71 19.45
CA ILE A 14 -40.20 -12.58 18.68
C ILE A 14 -41.63 -12.20 19.09
N PRO A 15 -42.44 -11.69 18.16
CA PRO A 15 -43.83 -11.31 18.42
C PRO A 15 -44.66 -12.48 18.97
N ALA A 16 -45.51 -12.26 19.99
CA ALA A 16 -46.28 -13.34 20.64
C ALA A 16 -47.27 -14.07 19.70
N ASP A 17 -47.73 -13.39 18.65
CA ASP A 17 -48.56 -13.95 17.58
C ASP A 17 -47.81 -14.99 16.74
N THR A 18 -46.49 -14.88 16.58
CA THR A 18 -45.71 -15.92 15.89
C THR A 18 -45.69 -17.24 16.67
N TYR A 19 -45.60 -17.20 18.00
CA TYR A 19 -45.74 -18.39 18.85
C TYR A 19 -47.14 -18.98 18.79
N ARG A 20 -48.18 -18.13 18.92
CA ARG A 20 -49.58 -18.61 18.85
C ARG A 20 -49.90 -19.26 17.51
N ARG A 21 -49.41 -18.68 16.41
CA ARG A 21 -49.60 -19.24 15.07
C ARG A 21 -48.85 -20.56 14.88
N ALA A 22 -47.63 -20.66 15.41
CA ALA A 22 -46.88 -21.91 15.38
C ALA A 22 -47.59 -23.03 16.16
N GLU A 23 -48.16 -22.72 17.33
CA GLU A 23 -48.93 -23.66 18.14
C GLU A 23 -50.19 -24.16 17.44
N THR A 24 -50.93 -23.28 16.74
CA THR A 24 -52.14 -23.68 16.00
C THR A 24 -51.85 -24.46 14.73
N THR A 25 -50.68 -24.26 14.13
CA THR A 25 -50.33 -24.82 12.81
C THR A 25 -49.38 -26.01 12.91
N GLY A 26 -48.86 -26.29 14.11
CA GLY A 26 -47.81 -27.29 14.33
C GLY A 26 -46.48 -26.96 13.65
N ALA A 27 -46.28 -25.71 13.21
CA ALA A 27 -45.10 -25.30 12.46
C ALA A 27 -43.93 -24.97 13.42
N PRO A 28 -42.69 -25.41 13.14
CA PRO A 28 -41.56 -25.12 14.01
C PRO A 28 -41.13 -23.65 13.93
N VAL A 29 -40.86 -23.03 15.09
CA VAL A 29 -40.25 -21.69 15.17
C VAL A 29 -38.74 -21.82 15.24
N VAL A 30 -38.05 -21.38 14.19
CA VAL A 30 -36.58 -21.39 14.13
C VAL A 30 -36.04 -19.99 14.45
N ILE A 31 -35.29 -19.87 15.54
CA ILE A 31 -34.69 -18.62 15.99
C ILE A 31 -33.22 -18.59 15.55
N VAL A 32 -32.90 -17.77 14.55
CA VAL A 32 -31.51 -17.60 14.08
C VAL A 32 -30.93 -16.33 14.72
N VAL A 33 -30.16 -16.51 15.79
CA VAL A 33 -29.39 -15.43 16.40
C VAL A 33 -28.13 -15.21 15.56
N HIS A 34 -28.12 -14.14 14.77
CA HIS A 34 -26.90 -13.70 14.11
C HIS A 34 -26.00 -13.05 15.16
N HIS A 35 -24.97 -13.77 15.63
CA HIS A 35 -23.87 -13.13 16.32
C HIS A 35 -23.08 -12.30 15.31
N THR A 36 -23.46 -11.04 15.13
CA THR A 36 -22.51 -10.03 14.67
C THR A 36 -21.55 -9.81 15.82
N ASP A 37 -20.46 -10.57 15.86
CA ASP A 37 -19.42 -10.39 16.86
C ASP A 37 -18.87 -8.96 16.74
N PRO A 38 -19.14 -8.06 17.70
CA PRO A 38 -18.62 -6.70 17.65
C PRO A 38 -17.10 -6.67 17.91
N THR A 39 -16.49 -7.80 18.30
CA THR A 39 -15.05 -7.92 18.55
C THR A 39 -14.24 -8.24 17.29
N GLY A 40 -14.90 -8.58 16.18
CA GLY A 40 -14.26 -8.76 14.88
C GLY A 40 -13.67 -7.44 14.38
N ARG A 41 -12.35 -7.25 14.54
CA ARG A 41 -11.65 -6.09 13.99
C ARG A 41 -11.94 -6.02 12.49
N PRO A 42 -12.55 -4.92 12.00
CA PRO A 42 -12.98 -4.86 10.62
C PRO A 42 -11.74 -4.91 9.73
N LEU A 43 -11.76 -5.80 8.73
CA LEU A 43 -10.64 -6.09 7.81
C LEU A 43 -10.02 -4.81 7.20
N ARG A 44 -10.81 -3.74 7.09
CA ARG A 44 -10.40 -2.38 6.71
C ARG A 44 -9.19 -1.84 7.49
N HIS A 45 -8.96 -2.28 8.72
CA HIS A 45 -7.82 -1.85 9.52
C HIS A 45 -6.48 -2.32 8.94
N TYR A 46 -6.46 -3.42 8.19
CA TYR A 46 -5.26 -3.95 7.54
C TYR A 46 -5.00 -3.35 6.16
N LEU A 47 -6.00 -2.71 5.54
CA LEU A 47 -5.84 -2.10 4.22
C LEU A 47 -4.89 -0.90 4.25
N LEU A 48 -4.95 -0.11 5.33
CA LEU A 48 -4.11 1.07 5.49
C LEU A 48 -2.60 0.74 5.55
N PRO A 49 -2.12 -0.16 6.43
CA PRO A 49 -0.70 -0.50 6.46
C PRO A 49 -0.21 -1.18 5.17
N ILE A 50 -1.05 -1.99 4.52
CA ILE A 50 -0.70 -2.60 3.23
C ILE A 50 -0.55 -1.53 2.13
N ALA A 51 -1.46 -0.57 2.09
CA ALA A 51 -1.38 0.54 1.13
C ALA A 51 -0.12 1.39 1.34
N VAL A 52 0.22 1.69 2.60
CA VAL A 52 1.43 2.45 2.95
C VAL A 52 2.70 1.67 2.57
N ALA A 53 2.76 0.37 2.89
CA ALA A 53 3.89 -0.48 2.52
C ALA A 53 4.05 -0.58 0.99
N GLY A 54 2.95 -0.79 0.27
CA GLY A 54 2.95 -0.86 -1.19
C GLY A 54 3.42 0.45 -1.84
N ALA A 55 2.90 1.59 -1.38
CA ALA A 55 3.32 2.91 -1.87
C ALA A 55 4.81 3.18 -1.61
N GLY A 56 5.33 2.79 -0.44
CA GLY A 56 6.75 2.93 -0.11
C GLY A 56 7.65 2.12 -1.04
N VAL A 57 7.29 0.86 -1.31
CA VAL A 57 8.05 -0.01 -2.22
C VAL A 57 8.07 0.58 -3.63
N ILE A 58 6.92 0.96 -4.18
CA ILE A 58 6.83 1.56 -5.50
C ILE A 58 7.65 2.85 -5.58
N GLY A 59 7.59 3.69 -4.54
CA GLY A 59 8.38 4.92 -4.45
C GLY A 59 9.88 4.67 -4.48
N ILE A 60 10.38 3.69 -3.72
CA ILE A 60 11.82 3.33 -3.70
C ILE A 60 12.27 2.79 -5.06
N PHE A 61 11.49 1.89 -5.66
CA PHE A 61 11.81 1.37 -7.00
C PHE A 61 11.81 2.49 -8.05
N GLY A 62 10.85 3.41 -7.98
CA GLY A 62 10.82 4.59 -8.86
C GLY A 62 12.03 5.50 -8.66
N LEU A 63 12.44 5.76 -7.42
CA LEU A 63 13.63 6.55 -7.10
C LEU A 63 14.90 5.90 -7.66
N VAL A 64 15.07 4.59 -7.44
CA VAL A 64 16.23 3.85 -7.94
C VAL A 64 16.25 3.85 -9.47
N ALA A 65 15.11 3.62 -10.11
CA ALA A 65 14.99 3.67 -11.57
C ALA A 65 15.33 5.06 -12.13
N ALA A 66 14.81 6.13 -11.52
CA ALA A 66 15.12 7.50 -11.92
C ALA A 66 16.61 7.84 -11.72
N PHE A 67 17.20 7.38 -10.62
CA PHE A 67 18.62 7.57 -10.35
C PHE A 67 19.51 6.85 -11.37
N LEU A 68 19.19 5.59 -11.70
CA LEU A 68 19.90 4.84 -12.73
C LEU A 68 19.73 5.47 -14.11
N ALA A 69 18.53 5.95 -14.45
CA ALA A 69 18.29 6.65 -15.72
C ALA A 69 19.11 7.94 -15.81
N LEU A 70 19.24 8.69 -14.72
CA LEU A 70 20.06 9.90 -14.68
C LEU A 70 21.55 9.58 -14.87
N LEU A 71 22.04 8.54 -14.19
CA LEU A 71 23.43 8.09 -14.34
C LEU A 71 23.72 7.57 -15.75
N ASP A 72 22.81 6.79 -16.33
CA ASP A 72 22.95 6.26 -17.68
C ASP A 72 22.99 7.39 -18.72
N PHE A 73 22.09 8.37 -18.58
CA PHE A 73 22.10 9.56 -19.42
C PHE A 73 23.41 10.36 -19.28
N ALA A 74 23.90 10.54 -18.05
CA ALA A 74 25.17 11.22 -17.80
C ALA A 74 26.36 10.47 -18.40
N ALA A 75 26.41 9.14 -18.24
CA ALA A 75 27.46 8.29 -18.78
C ALA A 75 27.46 8.29 -20.32
N HIS A 76 26.28 8.17 -20.94
CA HIS A 76 26.13 8.27 -22.39
C HIS A 76 26.60 9.63 -22.92
N THR A 77 26.23 10.70 -22.23
CA THR A 77 26.66 12.05 -22.60
C THR A 77 28.17 12.20 -22.46
N ALA A 78 28.77 11.75 -21.35
CA ALA A 78 30.21 11.81 -21.13
C ALA A 78 30.98 10.96 -22.16
N ALA A 79 30.47 9.76 -22.49
CA ALA A 79 31.03 8.90 -23.52
C ALA A 79 30.90 9.53 -24.91
N ALA A 80 29.77 10.16 -25.24
CA ALA A 80 29.57 10.87 -26.50
C ALA A 80 30.52 12.07 -26.63
N ILE A 81 30.69 12.86 -25.56
CA ILE A 81 31.64 13.98 -25.57
C ILE A 81 33.09 13.46 -25.63
N GLY A 82 33.43 12.40 -24.89
CA GLY A 82 34.76 11.79 -24.95
C GLY A 82 35.08 11.19 -26.31
N ALA A 83 34.11 10.55 -26.96
CA ALA A 83 34.24 10.03 -28.32
C ALA A 83 34.36 11.16 -29.35
N ALA A 84 33.60 12.25 -29.18
CA ALA A 84 33.68 13.42 -30.05
C ALA A 84 34.96 14.27 -29.83
N ALA A 85 35.49 14.29 -28.61
CA ALA A 85 36.69 15.06 -28.25
C ALA A 85 38.01 14.32 -28.55
N GLY A 86 37.97 13.01 -28.78
CA GLY A 86 39.18 12.19 -28.91
C GLY A 86 39.98 12.11 -27.59
N PRO A 87 41.15 11.43 -27.56
CA PRO A 87 41.88 11.10 -26.32
C PRO A 87 42.55 12.31 -25.62
N ILE A 88 42.08 13.54 -25.86
CA ILE A 88 42.68 14.76 -25.32
C ILE A 88 41.60 15.62 -24.65
N GLY A 89 41.48 15.39 -23.34
CA GLY A 89 41.05 16.30 -22.27
C GLY A 89 40.11 17.47 -22.61
N ILE A 90 38.87 17.37 -22.13
CA ILE A 90 37.93 18.50 -22.05
C ILE A 90 38.39 19.42 -20.89
N GLY A 91 38.64 20.69 -21.20
CA GLY A 91 38.82 21.74 -20.18
C GLY A 91 40.26 22.01 -19.69
N GLY A 92 41.30 21.63 -20.44
CA GLY A 92 42.68 22.05 -20.13
C GLY A 92 43.36 21.35 -18.93
N ILE A 93 42.67 20.41 -18.26
CA ILE A 93 43.19 19.60 -17.14
C ILE A 93 43.40 18.13 -17.57
N GLY A 94 43.49 17.86 -18.87
CA GLY A 94 43.86 16.56 -19.41
C GLY A 94 45.38 16.40 -19.48
N LEU A 95 45.97 15.78 -18.46
CA LEU A 95 47.22 15.04 -18.56
C LEU A 95 48.46 15.79 -19.12
N ARG A 96 48.90 16.86 -18.46
CA ARG A 96 50.26 17.43 -18.70
C ARG A 96 51.34 16.72 -17.86
N LEU A 97 51.27 15.39 -17.72
CA LEU A 97 52.31 14.60 -17.02
C LEU A 97 53.51 14.19 -17.89
N ALA A 98 53.52 14.51 -19.19
CA ALA A 98 54.65 14.21 -20.07
C ALA A 98 55.47 15.47 -20.42
N ARG A 99 55.91 16.26 -19.43
CA ARG A 99 57.01 17.21 -19.65
C ARG A 99 58.32 16.50 -19.30
N GLY A 100 58.87 15.77 -20.26
CA GLY A 100 60.26 15.31 -20.19
C GLY A 100 61.20 16.52 -20.14
N LYS A 101 62.08 16.54 -19.14
CA LYS A 101 63.18 17.51 -18.99
C LYS A 101 64.14 17.33 -20.17
N HIS A 102 64.20 18.31 -21.06
CA HIS A 102 65.18 18.35 -22.14
C HIS A 102 66.54 18.77 -21.57
N THR A 103 67.53 17.90 -21.67
CA THR A 103 68.97 18.22 -21.61
C THR A 103 69.40 19.00 -22.85
#